data_AF-C1A5U7-F1
#
_entry.id   AF-C1A5U7-F1
#
_cell.length_a   1.000
_cell.length_b   1.000
_cell.length_c   1.000
_cell.angle_alpha   90.00
_cell.angle_beta   90.00
_cell.angle_gamma   90.00
#
_symmetry.space_group_name_H-M   'P 1'
#
loop_
_entity.id
_entity.type
_entity.pdbx_description
1 polymer ?
#
loop_
_entity_poly.entity_id
_entity_poly.type
_entity_poly.pdbx_seq_one_letter_code
_entity_poly.pdbx_strand_id
1 'polypeptide(L)'
;MDPIASGPVLEPASGSYLQPSPSEPVFFPVSSAGIAVAPRRAKVAVRNTGRAAIRGSAGVALFAALATIGFRLHELVPLVANVLRPAMFLGPLAVVLMLRQAKVPFSAVVKRSFLLRALLALAVFAAIGVPFALLRGFAFARLQGLLPLFLLFLAFSLAKPSSADVKRAITMFVILGGLLGTAAILLGHSDSSGRVSVTYTLDSNDLAAVLAMVVPLACGLVFSGSVYQRVGAVIAVAICSWAIVRTGSRGGVVGLGVGLLVFVLIQRGSMRMISLAVLSLAMVVGWQFAPHSFRERMASLASLEADYNTTSYFGRKEIWSRGIGYGLSNPVMGVGIGNFEAAEGSTLEEMGRRGKWSAAHNSFIQVFSEMGFPGLIIFSLILGRCLLVAWRWRSPRVFYPSEPSSYPGLLGAVTAFTVAAFFVSGAFSWAFFALCGLMSVADLSSNREGMTPPRRTGRATLAPLLRKGARIGKHKRPY
;
A
#
# COMPACT_ATOMS: atom_id res chain seq x y z
N MET A 1 97.16 -2.80 27.48
CA MET A 1 95.92 -2.29 26.87
C MET A 1 95.18 -3.52 26.33
N ASP A 2 94.79 -4.51 27.13
CA ASP A 2 93.85 -4.56 28.27
C ASP A 2 92.38 -4.19 27.93
N PRO A 3 91.42 -4.99 28.46
CA PRO A 3 90.44 -5.76 27.68
C PRO A 3 88.99 -5.43 28.11
N ILE A 4 87.94 -6.12 27.61
CA ILE A 4 87.13 -7.13 28.33
C ILE A 4 85.98 -7.48 27.33
N ALA A 5 85.93 -8.63 26.64
CA ALA A 5 85.48 -9.99 27.08
C ALA A 5 84.10 -9.96 27.75
N SER A 6 83.09 -10.81 27.59
CA SER A 6 82.81 -12.17 27.05
C SER A 6 81.31 -12.35 27.34
N GLY A 7 80.48 -13.21 26.75
CA GLY A 7 80.60 -14.30 25.80
C GLY A 7 79.17 -14.83 25.50
N PRO A 8 79.03 -15.88 24.67
CA PRO A 8 77.73 -16.39 24.22
C PRO A 8 77.31 -17.71 24.90
N VAL A 9 75.98 -17.97 24.83
CA VAL A 9 75.25 -19.26 24.69
C VAL A 9 75.59 -20.41 25.65
N LEU A 10 74.55 -21.01 26.27
CA LEU A 10 74.29 -22.47 26.32
C LEU A 10 72.95 -22.76 27.08
N GLU A 11 71.99 -23.34 26.35
CA GLU A 11 70.95 -24.29 26.85
C GLU A 11 71.63 -25.63 27.26
N PRO A 12 70.99 -26.66 27.91
CA PRO A 12 69.55 -27.02 27.84
C PRO A 12 68.90 -27.70 29.09
N ALA A 13 67.58 -27.95 28.94
CA ALA A 13 66.83 -29.17 29.28
C ALA A 13 66.20 -29.45 30.68
N SER A 14 64.98 -30.00 30.55
CA SER A 14 64.10 -30.73 31.51
C SER A 14 63.34 -29.87 32.54
N GLY A 15 62.06 -30.07 32.86
CA GLY A 15 61.05 -31.04 32.43
C GLY A 15 59.82 -30.88 33.35
N SER A 16 58.64 -30.69 32.75
CA SER A 16 57.29 -31.14 33.15
C SER A 16 56.69 -30.90 34.57
N TYR A 17 55.41 -30.47 34.54
CA TYR A 17 54.25 -30.78 35.41
C TYR A 17 53.60 -29.66 36.28
N LEU A 18 52.31 -29.42 35.95
CA LEU A 18 51.12 -29.16 36.79
C LEU A 18 50.96 -27.87 37.63
N GLN A 19 49.81 -27.20 37.41
CA GLN A 19 49.25 -26.10 38.21
C GLN A 19 48.70 -26.57 39.58
N PRO A 20 48.49 -25.67 40.58
CA PRO A 20 47.18 -25.00 40.75
C PRO A 20 47.18 -23.53 41.28
N SER A 21 46.05 -22.83 41.06
CA SER A 21 45.51 -21.55 41.62
C SER A 21 45.58 -21.46 43.18
N PRO A 22 45.52 -20.31 43.92
CA PRO A 22 44.60 -19.15 43.75
C PRO A 22 45.02 -17.73 44.26
N SER A 23 44.30 -16.68 43.86
CA SER A 23 44.00 -15.50 44.71
C SER A 23 42.84 -14.63 44.15
N GLU A 24 41.96 -14.22 45.06
CA GLU A 24 40.68 -13.53 44.86
C GLU A 24 40.78 -12.06 44.42
N PRO A 25 39.78 -11.50 43.73
CA PRO A 25 39.63 -10.05 43.59
C PRO A 25 38.73 -9.40 44.66
N VAL A 26 39.19 -8.25 45.14
CA VAL A 26 38.64 -7.39 46.20
C VAL A 26 37.27 -6.79 45.85
N PHE A 27 36.32 -6.87 46.79
CA PHE A 27 35.01 -6.20 46.77
C PHE A 27 35.08 -4.84 47.49
N PHE A 28 34.64 -3.75 46.84
CA PHE A 28 34.29 -2.49 47.51
C PHE A 28 32.76 -2.42 47.74
N PRO A 29 32.28 -2.03 48.93
CA PRO A 29 30.85 -1.91 49.20
C PRO A 29 30.33 -0.53 48.77
N VAL A 30 29.42 -0.48 47.78
CA VAL A 30 28.63 0.72 47.52
C VAL A 30 27.29 0.57 48.23
N SER A 31 27.10 1.45 49.21
CA SER A 31 25.90 1.67 50.02
C SER A 31 24.61 1.72 49.21
N SER A 32 23.63 0.93 49.67
CA SER A 32 22.24 0.87 49.23
C SER A 32 21.45 2.10 49.71
N ALA A 33 21.38 3.12 48.87
CA ALA A 33 20.38 4.19 48.99
C ALA A 33 19.87 4.62 47.60
N GLY A 34 19.51 3.65 46.76
CA GLY A 34 18.75 3.88 45.54
C GLY A 34 17.26 3.81 45.84
N ILE A 35 16.57 4.94 45.76
CA ILE A 35 15.10 5.00 45.79
C ILE A 35 14.58 4.11 44.65
N ALA A 36 14.14 2.90 45.01
CA ALA A 36 13.42 2.02 44.13
C ALA A 36 12.05 2.65 43.86
N VAL A 37 11.97 3.52 42.85
CA VAL A 37 10.69 3.82 42.21
C VAL A 37 10.32 2.56 41.44
N ALA A 38 9.67 1.62 42.13
CA ALA A 38 8.99 0.51 41.50
C ALA A 38 8.13 1.09 40.36
N PRO A 39 8.25 0.62 39.11
CA PRO A 39 7.31 1.02 38.09
C PRO A 39 5.95 0.54 38.58
N ARG A 40 5.08 1.49 38.99
CA ARG A 40 3.67 1.22 39.21
C ARG A 40 3.21 0.54 37.92
N ARG A 41 3.03 -0.78 37.98
CA ARG A 41 2.26 -1.54 37.00
C ARG A 41 0.83 -1.01 37.12
N ALA A 42 0.59 0.15 36.50
CA ALA A 42 -0.72 0.48 36.03
C ALA A 42 -1.04 -0.62 35.03
N LYS A 43 -1.71 -1.67 35.51
CA LYS A 43 -2.54 -2.52 34.66
C LYS A 43 -3.59 -1.59 34.07
N VAL A 44 -3.21 -0.85 33.03
CA VAL A 44 -4.17 -0.32 32.08
C VAL A 44 -4.74 -1.57 31.47
N ALA A 45 -5.84 -2.05 32.05
CA ALA A 45 -6.66 -3.05 31.43
C ALA A 45 -7.13 -2.43 30.11
N VAL A 46 -6.37 -2.66 29.04
CA VAL A 46 -6.83 -2.45 27.68
C VAL A 46 -7.95 -3.45 27.52
N ARG A 47 -9.16 -3.00 27.87
CA ARG A 47 -10.39 -3.76 27.80
C ARG A 47 -10.65 -4.04 26.32
N ASN A 48 -10.02 -5.10 25.81
CA ASN A 48 -10.11 -5.55 24.42
C ASN A 48 -11.48 -6.19 24.20
N THR A 49 -12.54 -5.39 24.29
CA THR A 49 -13.94 -5.85 24.28
C THR A 49 -14.65 -5.61 22.95
N GLY A 50 -13.99 -4.97 21.99
CA GLY A 50 -14.47 -4.93 20.62
C GLY A 50 -14.07 -6.20 19.89
N ARG A 51 -14.91 -7.25 19.90
CA ARG A 51 -14.77 -8.36 18.95
C ARG A 51 -14.57 -7.76 17.54
N ALA A 52 -13.49 -8.17 16.89
CA ALA A 52 -13.10 -7.72 15.55
C ALA A 52 -14.28 -7.86 14.56
N ALA A 53 -14.51 -6.85 13.72
CA ALA A 53 -15.72 -6.73 12.90
C ALA A 53 -15.66 -7.55 11.61
N ILE A 54 -14.48 -7.78 11.04
CA ILE A 54 -14.31 -8.61 9.84
C ILE A 54 -14.28 -10.08 10.29
N ARG A 55 -15.39 -10.60 10.80
CA ARG A 55 -15.54 -11.96 11.33
C ARG A 55 -16.97 -12.44 11.12
N GLY A 56 -17.17 -13.76 11.14
CA GLY A 56 -18.49 -14.35 10.94
C GLY A 56 -19.12 -13.92 9.62
N SER A 57 -20.43 -13.74 9.61
CA SER A 57 -21.20 -13.41 8.40
C SER A 57 -20.80 -12.09 7.74
N ALA A 58 -20.48 -11.04 8.51
CA ALA A 58 -20.04 -9.77 7.91
C ALA A 58 -18.68 -9.88 7.23
N GLY A 59 -17.75 -10.65 7.81
CA GLY A 59 -16.47 -10.94 7.17
C GLY A 59 -16.63 -11.71 5.86
N VAL A 60 -17.50 -12.70 5.82
CA VAL A 60 -17.82 -13.47 4.60
C VAL A 60 -18.47 -12.59 3.54
N ALA A 61 -19.43 -11.74 3.92
CA ALA A 61 -20.07 -10.83 2.98
C ALA A 61 -19.10 -9.78 2.43
N LEU A 62 -18.20 -9.24 3.26
CA LEU A 62 -17.15 -8.33 2.80
C LEU A 62 -16.17 -9.03 1.85
N PHE A 63 -15.78 -10.28 2.14
CA PHE A 63 -14.96 -11.07 1.24
C PHE A 63 -15.64 -11.29 -0.12
N ALA A 64 -16.92 -11.66 -0.13
CA ALA A 64 -17.69 -11.85 -1.35
C ALA A 64 -17.87 -10.53 -2.13
N ALA A 65 -18.14 -9.42 -1.45
CA ALA A 65 -18.20 -8.10 -2.06
C ALA A 65 -16.84 -7.70 -2.65
N LEU A 66 -15.73 -7.94 -1.95
CA LEU A 66 -14.39 -7.67 -2.46
C LEU A 66 -14.05 -8.56 -3.67
N ALA A 67 -14.42 -9.84 -3.63
CA ALA A 67 -14.20 -10.79 -4.73
C ALA A 67 -14.95 -10.38 -6.00
N THR A 68 -16.19 -9.91 -5.85
CA THR A 68 -17.06 -9.55 -6.98
C THR A 68 -16.83 -8.12 -7.46
N ILE A 69 -16.74 -7.14 -6.56
CA ILE A 69 -16.64 -5.73 -6.92
C ILE A 69 -15.17 -5.33 -7.12
N GLY A 70 -14.28 -5.68 -6.18
CA GLY A 70 -12.88 -5.24 -6.21
C GLY A 70 -11.99 -6.03 -7.16
N PHE A 71 -12.11 -7.37 -7.16
CA PHE A 71 -11.30 -8.29 -7.97
C PHE A 71 -12.03 -8.86 -9.19
N ARG A 72 -13.34 -8.57 -9.33
CA ARG A 72 -14.18 -8.99 -10.45
C ARG A 72 -14.14 -10.48 -10.80
N LEU A 73 -13.92 -11.35 -9.82
CA LEU A 73 -13.84 -12.81 -10.03
C LEU A 73 -15.15 -13.41 -10.57
N HIS A 74 -16.29 -12.73 -10.37
CA HIS A 74 -17.58 -13.15 -10.94
C HIS A 74 -17.61 -13.12 -12.47
N GLU A 75 -16.71 -12.36 -13.11
CA GLU A 75 -16.60 -12.29 -14.57
C GLU A 75 -15.93 -13.50 -15.19
N LEU A 76 -15.26 -14.33 -14.38
CA LEU A 76 -14.68 -15.59 -14.84
C LEU A 76 -15.76 -16.58 -15.28
N VAL A 77 -17.01 -16.38 -14.85
CA VAL A 77 -18.15 -17.21 -15.20
C VAL A 77 -19.20 -16.34 -15.91
N PRO A 78 -19.29 -16.39 -17.25
CA PRO A 78 -20.16 -15.50 -18.03
C PRO A 78 -21.63 -15.50 -17.58
N LEU A 79 -22.16 -16.66 -17.19
CA LEU A 79 -23.53 -16.80 -16.68
C LEU A 79 -23.75 -15.97 -15.41
N VAL A 80 -22.80 -16.02 -14.48
CA VAL A 80 -22.88 -15.27 -13.21
C VAL A 80 -22.74 -13.76 -13.48
N ALA A 81 -21.83 -13.39 -14.37
CA ALA A 81 -21.58 -11.99 -14.73
C ALA A 81 -22.80 -11.32 -15.36
N ASN A 82 -23.40 -11.97 -16.36
CA ASN A 82 -24.44 -11.35 -17.18
C ASN A 82 -25.84 -11.47 -16.57
N VAL A 83 -26.14 -12.58 -15.88
CA VAL A 83 -27.49 -12.87 -15.38
C VAL A 83 -27.67 -12.46 -13.92
N LEU A 84 -26.76 -12.90 -13.03
CA LEU A 84 -26.95 -12.72 -11.59
C LEU A 84 -26.51 -11.35 -11.08
N ARG A 85 -25.58 -10.67 -11.78
CA ARG A 85 -25.02 -9.36 -11.43
C ARG A 85 -24.74 -9.23 -9.91
N PRO A 86 -23.99 -10.17 -9.31
CA PRO A 86 -23.90 -10.32 -7.86
C PRO A 86 -23.34 -9.07 -7.15
N ALA A 87 -22.55 -8.26 -7.86
CA ALA A 87 -22.05 -6.97 -7.39
C ALA A 87 -23.16 -6.02 -6.87
N MET A 88 -24.36 -6.08 -7.45
CA MET A 88 -25.49 -5.23 -7.06
C MET A 88 -26.07 -5.60 -5.69
N PHE A 89 -25.95 -6.87 -5.28
CA PHE A 89 -26.54 -7.37 -4.03
C PHE A 89 -25.52 -7.54 -2.91
N LEU A 90 -24.30 -7.97 -3.26
CA LEU A 90 -23.24 -8.25 -2.28
C LEU A 90 -22.69 -6.98 -1.61
N GLY A 91 -22.65 -5.86 -2.34
CA GLY A 91 -22.28 -4.56 -1.77
C GLY A 91 -23.24 -4.12 -0.66
N PRO A 92 -24.55 -3.98 -0.92
CA PRO A 92 -25.55 -3.68 0.11
C PRO A 92 -25.55 -4.69 1.26
N LEU A 93 -25.47 -5.99 0.96
CA LEU A 93 -25.43 -7.04 1.98
C LEU A 93 -24.23 -6.87 2.94
N ALA A 94 -23.04 -6.61 2.39
CA ALA A 94 -21.85 -6.36 3.19
C ALA A 94 -22.02 -5.11 4.09
N VAL A 95 -22.60 -4.02 3.57
CA VAL A 95 -22.90 -2.82 4.34
C VAL A 95 -23.88 -3.12 5.48
N VAL A 96 -24.99 -3.80 5.21
CA VAL A 96 -26.02 -4.13 6.22
C VAL A 96 -25.45 -5.01 7.33
N LEU A 97 -24.71 -6.06 6.99
CA LEU A 97 -24.09 -6.94 7.98
C LEU A 97 -23.01 -6.23 8.80
N MET A 98 -22.22 -5.36 8.16
CA MET A 98 -21.25 -4.52 8.85
C MET A 98 -21.91 -3.53 9.81
N LEU A 99 -23.00 -2.87 9.41
CA LEU A 99 -23.76 -1.97 10.30
C LEU A 99 -24.27 -2.71 11.54
N ARG A 100 -24.88 -3.90 11.34
CA ARG A 100 -25.40 -4.75 12.42
C ARG A 100 -24.31 -5.17 13.40
N GLN A 101 -23.11 -5.52 12.91
CA GLN A 101 -22.00 -5.95 13.75
C GLN A 101 -21.21 -4.80 14.39
N ALA A 102 -21.03 -3.70 13.66
CA ALA A 102 -20.32 -2.52 14.12
C ALA A 102 -21.07 -1.85 15.27
N LYS A 103 -22.40 -1.74 15.18
CA LYS A 103 -23.25 -0.95 16.08
C LYS A 103 -22.76 0.51 16.20
N VAL A 104 -22.25 1.07 15.10
CA VAL A 104 -21.77 2.45 15.02
C VAL A 104 -22.71 3.22 14.09
N PRO A 105 -23.22 4.40 14.49
CA PRO A 105 -24.05 5.21 13.61
C PRO A 105 -23.23 5.71 12.41
N PHE A 106 -23.85 5.74 11.23
CA PHE A 106 -23.20 6.17 9.99
C PHE A 106 -22.56 7.56 10.10
N SER A 107 -23.22 8.49 10.79
CA SER A 107 -22.70 9.84 11.05
C SER A 107 -21.36 9.87 11.79
N ALA A 108 -21.13 8.93 12.72
CA ALA A 108 -19.85 8.80 13.39
C ALA A 108 -18.76 8.28 12.45
N VAL A 109 -19.12 7.42 11.48
CA VAL A 109 -18.19 6.88 10.48
C VAL A 109 -17.74 7.96 9.48
N VAL A 110 -18.66 8.81 9.05
CA VAL A 110 -18.35 9.97 8.20
C VAL A 110 -17.44 10.97 8.93
N LYS A 111 -17.72 11.27 10.19
CA LYS A 111 -16.90 12.20 10.99
C LYS A 111 -15.46 11.70 11.19
N ARG A 112 -15.27 10.39 11.42
CA ARG A 112 -13.96 9.80 11.70
C ARG A 112 -13.09 9.53 10.48
N SER A 113 -13.68 9.21 9.32
CA SER A 113 -12.92 8.81 8.12
C SER A 113 -12.72 9.98 7.17
N PHE A 114 -11.46 10.41 6.98
CA PHE A 114 -11.12 11.39 5.94
C PHE A 114 -11.36 10.81 4.54
N LEU A 115 -10.94 9.56 4.31
CA LEU A 115 -11.08 8.90 3.02
C LEU A 115 -12.54 8.82 2.58
N LEU A 116 -13.47 8.52 3.50
CA LEU A 116 -14.91 8.52 3.19
C LEU A 116 -15.40 9.90 2.78
N ARG A 117 -15.02 10.95 3.51
CA ARG A 117 -15.41 12.33 3.18
C ARG A 117 -14.85 12.77 1.82
N ALA A 118 -13.59 12.44 1.54
CA ALA A 118 -12.96 12.79 0.28
C ALA A 118 -13.57 12.04 -0.91
N LEU A 119 -13.86 10.75 -0.77
CA LEU A 119 -14.57 9.98 -1.81
C LEU A 119 -16.00 10.48 -2.00
N LEU A 120 -16.74 10.78 -0.93
CA LEU A 120 -18.08 11.38 -1.05
C LEU A 120 -18.01 12.74 -1.75
N ALA A 121 -17.02 13.57 -1.44
CA ALA A 121 -16.80 14.83 -2.14
C ALA A 121 -16.52 14.60 -3.62
N LEU A 122 -15.71 13.60 -3.98
CA LEU A 122 -15.47 13.22 -5.37
C LEU A 122 -16.76 12.80 -6.09
N ALA A 123 -17.60 11.97 -5.46
CA ALA A 123 -18.88 11.56 -6.04
C ALA A 123 -19.88 12.70 -6.19
N VAL A 124 -20.00 13.57 -5.18
CA VAL A 124 -20.86 14.74 -5.26
C VAL A 124 -20.37 15.68 -6.36
N PHE A 125 -19.06 15.91 -6.45
CA PHE A 125 -18.49 16.73 -7.51
C PHE A 125 -18.72 16.11 -8.90
N ALA A 126 -18.55 14.81 -9.05
CA ALA A 126 -18.88 14.09 -10.28
C ALA A 126 -20.36 14.24 -10.65
N ALA A 127 -21.27 14.16 -9.68
CA ALA A 127 -22.70 14.35 -9.89
C ALA A 127 -23.05 15.79 -10.32
N ILE A 128 -22.44 16.79 -9.69
CA ILE A 128 -22.57 18.21 -10.07
C ILE A 128 -22.03 18.44 -11.49
N GLY A 129 -21.00 17.70 -11.90
CA GLY A 129 -20.42 17.79 -13.25
C GLY A 129 -21.28 17.17 -14.36
N VAL A 130 -22.25 16.29 -14.06
CA VAL A 130 -23.05 15.58 -15.08
C VAL A 130 -23.77 16.52 -16.07
N PRO A 131 -24.46 17.60 -15.63
CA PRO A 131 -25.14 18.52 -16.55
C PRO A 131 -24.18 19.24 -17.51
N PHE A 132 -22.92 19.42 -17.10
CA PHE A 132 -21.86 20.11 -17.84
C PHE A 132 -20.99 19.16 -18.69
N ALA A 133 -21.25 17.85 -18.63
CA ALA A 133 -20.47 16.87 -19.37
C ALA A 133 -20.71 16.95 -20.88
N LEU A 134 -19.66 16.67 -21.66
CA LEU A 134 -19.69 16.59 -23.12
C LEU A 134 -20.80 15.64 -23.60
N LEU A 135 -20.77 14.39 -23.13
CA LEU A 135 -21.83 13.40 -23.29
C LEU A 135 -22.42 13.08 -21.92
N ARG A 136 -23.54 13.75 -21.60
CA ARG A 136 -24.29 13.61 -20.34
C ARG A 136 -24.67 12.16 -20.03
N GLY A 137 -25.05 11.39 -21.04
CA GLY A 137 -25.41 9.97 -20.89
C GLY A 137 -24.26 9.11 -20.37
N PHE A 138 -23.04 9.33 -20.88
CA PHE A 138 -21.85 8.62 -20.42
C PHE A 138 -21.47 9.03 -18.99
N ALA A 139 -21.54 10.34 -18.67
CA ALA A 139 -21.28 10.81 -17.33
C ALA A 139 -22.26 10.24 -16.29
N PHE A 140 -23.55 10.21 -16.63
CA PHE A 140 -24.58 9.63 -15.78
C PHE A 140 -24.38 8.11 -15.59
N ALA A 141 -24.11 7.36 -16.67
CA ALA A 141 -23.82 5.94 -16.59
C ALA A 141 -22.57 5.66 -15.73
N ARG A 142 -21.52 6.50 -15.86
CA ARG A 142 -20.31 6.37 -15.06
C ARG A 142 -20.57 6.64 -13.58
N LEU A 143 -21.39 7.64 -13.27
CA LEU A 143 -21.82 7.94 -11.89
C LEU A 143 -22.58 6.77 -11.26
N GLN A 144 -23.51 6.15 -11.99
CA GLN A 144 -24.22 4.95 -11.54
C GLN A 144 -23.25 3.79 -11.25
N GLY A 145 -22.23 3.61 -12.11
CA GLY A 145 -21.18 2.61 -11.94
C GLY A 145 -20.32 2.81 -10.68
N LEU A 146 -20.29 4.01 -10.09
CA LEU A 146 -19.58 4.24 -8.83
C LEU A 146 -20.31 3.64 -7.62
N LEU A 147 -21.63 3.47 -7.67
CA LEU A 147 -22.42 3.06 -6.50
C LEU A 147 -21.94 1.75 -5.86
N PRO A 148 -21.74 0.63 -6.61
CA PRO A 148 -21.18 -0.59 -6.02
C PRO A 148 -19.80 -0.39 -5.40
N LEU A 149 -18.96 0.46 -6.00
CA LEU A 149 -17.62 0.78 -5.50
C LEU A 149 -17.68 1.54 -4.16
N PHE A 150 -18.61 2.50 -4.05
CA PHE A 150 -18.88 3.22 -2.81
C PHE A 150 -19.41 2.30 -1.72
N LEU A 151 -20.29 1.35 -2.06
CA LEU A 151 -20.81 0.38 -1.10
C LEU A 151 -19.72 -0.56 -0.59
N LEU A 152 -18.82 -1.03 -1.46
CA LEU A 152 -17.65 -1.80 -1.04
C LEU A 152 -16.76 -0.98 -0.09
N PHE A 153 -16.41 0.25 -0.48
CA PHE A 153 -15.60 1.14 0.34
C PHE A 153 -16.26 1.45 1.70
N LEU A 154 -17.58 1.66 1.70
CA LEU A 154 -18.35 1.90 2.92
C LEU A 154 -18.32 0.66 3.82
N ALA A 155 -18.52 -0.54 3.29
CA ALA A 155 -18.44 -1.79 4.05
C ALA A 155 -17.10 -1.93 4.78
N PHE A 156 -15.97 -1.61 4.12
CA PHE A 156 -14.67 -1.53 4.78
C PHE A 156 -14.63 -0.43 5.87
N SER A 157 -15.12 0.77 5.57
CA SER A 157 -15.08 1.91 6.50
C SER A 157 -15.95 1.72 7.74
N LEU A 158 -16.93 0.82 7.68
CA LEU A 158 -17.76 0.41 8.82
C LEU A 158 -17.07 -0.58 9.76
N ALA A 159 -16.00 -1.25 9.32
CA ALA A 159 -15.26 -2.18 10.17
C ALA A 159 -14.80 -1.49 11.48
N LYS A 160 -14.82 -2.25 12.57
CA LYS A 160 -14.30 -1.75 13.85
C LYS A 160 -12.79 -1.56 13.73
N PRO A 161 -12.23 -0.46 14.23
CA PRO A 161 -10.80 -0.24 14.18
C PRO A 161 -10.06 -1.28 15.04
N SER A 162 -9.28 -2.15 14.39
CA SER A 162 -8.44 -3.17 15.00
C SER A 162 -7.36 -3.64 14.03
N SER A 163 -6.12 -3.76 14.51
CA SER A 163 -5.02 -4.42 13.78
C SER A 163 -5.37 -5.81 13.24
N ALA A 164 -6.22 -6.57 13.95
CA ALA A 164 -6.70 -7.87 13.47
C ALA A 164 -7.62 -7.76 12.24
N ASP A 165 -8.43 -6.69 12.14
CA ASP A 165 -9.28 -6.44 10.97
C ASP A 165 -8.43 -5.96 9.78
N VAL A 166 -7.38 -5.15 10.01
CA VAL A 166 -6.40 -4.80 8.98
C VAL A 166 -5.72 -6.05 8.41
N LYS A 167 -5.19 -6.93 9.27
CA LYS A 167 -4.54 -8.18 8.83
C LYS A 167 -5.50 -9.11 8.08
N ARG A 168 -6.78 -9.17 8.47
CA ARG A 168 -7.80 -9.93 7.73
C ARG A 168 -8.08 -9.33 6.36
N ALA A 169 -8.29 -8.02 6.27
CA ALA A 169 -8.48 -7.34 5.00
C ALA A 169 -7.28 -7.60 4.07
N ILE A 170 -6.05 -7.50 4.56
CA ILE A 170 -4.83 -7.86 3.81
C ILE A 170 -4.87 -9.32 3.34
N THR A 171 -5.23 -10.26 4.23
CA THR A 171 -5.35 -11.68 3.87
C THR A 171 -6.38 -11.90 2.77
N MET A 172 -7.52 -11.19 2.80
CA MET A 172 -8.52 -11.24 1.73
C MET A 172 -7.95 -10.77 0.39
N PHE A 173 -7.21 -9.66 0.37
CA PHE A 173 -6.54 -9.17 -0.85
C PHE A 173 -5.54 -10.17 -1.41
N VAL A 174 -4.73 -10.80 -0.54
CA VAL A 174 -3.73 -11.80 -0.95
C VAL A 174 -4.40 -13.05 -1.52
N ILE A 175 -5.46 -13.55 -0.88
CA ILE A 175 -6.21 -14.70 -1.39
C ILE A 175 -6.85 -14.37 -2.74
N LEU A 176 -7.57 -13.26 -2.84
CA LEU A 176 -8.30 -12.89 -4.07
C LEU A 176 -7.36 -12.51 -5.22
N GLY A 177 -6.24 -11.86 -4.93
CA GLY A 177 -5.21 -11.59 -5.91
C GLY A 177 -4.50 -12.86 -6.38
N GLY A 178 -4.25 -13.80 -5.47
CA GLY A 178 -3.76 -15.14 -5.83
C GLY A 178 -4.75 -15.86 -6.76
N LEU A 179 -6.04 -15.85 -6.44
CA LEU A 179 -7.09 -16.44 -7.30
C LEU A 179 -7.17 -15.76 -8.66
N LEU A 180 -7.11 -14.42 -8.71
CA LEU A 180 -7.11 -13.67 -9.97
C LEU A 180 -5.86 -13.96 -10.80
N GLY A 181 -4.69 -14.04 -10.18
CA GLY A 181 -3.44 -14.40 -10.85
C GLY A 181 -3.47 -15.83 -11.39
N THR A 182 -3.99 -16.78 -10.63
CA THR A 182 -4.22 -18.16 -11.10
C THR A 182 -5.17 -18.19 -12.29
N ALA A 183 -6.30 -17.48 -12.19
CA ALA A 183 -7.26 -17.39 -13.29
C ALA A 183 -6.62 -16.76 -14.54
N ALA A 184 -5.79 -15.72 -14.39
CA ALA A 184 -5.07 -15.15 -15.52
C ALA A 184 -4.12 -16.15 -16.18
N ILE A 185 -3.40 -16.97 -15.40
CA ILE A 185 -2.47 -17.96 -15.95
C ILE A 185 -3.21 -19.10 -16.67
N LEU A 186 -4.32 -19.58 -16.10
CA LEU A 186 -5.02 -20.78 -16.56
C LEU A 186 -6.11 -20.49 -17.59
N LEU A 187 -6.82 -19.36 -17.45
CA LEU A 187 -8.02 -19.02 -18.22
C LEU A 187 -7.84 -17.73 -19.05
N GLY A 188 -6.69 -17.06 -18.92
CA GLY A 188 -6.45 -15.79 -19.57
C GLY A 188 -6.32 -15.92 -21.09
N HIS A 189 -6.88 -14.94 -21.79
CA HIS A 189 -6.82 -14.83 -23.24
C HIS A 189 -5.63 -13.96 -23.63
N SER A 190 -4.78 -14.47 -24.52
CA SER A 190 -3.64 -13.73 -25.07
C SER A 190 -4.10 -12.90 -26.29
N ASP A 191 -3.79 -11.61 -26.30
CA ASP A 191 -3.97 -10.78 -27.50
C ASP A 191 -2.93 -11.12 -28.59
N SER A 192 -3.02 -10.45 -29.75
CA SER A 192 -2.08 -10.65 -30.88
C SER A 192 -0.62 -10.35 -30.54
N SER A 193 -0.36 -9.64 -29.44
CA SER A 193 0.98 -9.37 -28.92
C SER A 193 1.42 -10.33 -27.81
N GLY A 194 0.63 -11.38 -27.54
CA GLY A 194 0.88 -12.39 -26.52
C GLY A 194 0.58 -11.94 -25.09
N ARG A 195 -0.12 -10.82 -24.90
CA ARG A 195 -0.43 -10.28 -23.56
C ARG A 195 -1.70 -10.92 -23.02
N VAL A 196 -1.61 -11.38 -21.79
CA VAL A 196 -2.76 -11.98 -21.12
C VAL A 196 -3.67 -10.93 -20.53
N SER A 197 -4.96 -11.06 -20.82
CA SER A 197 -6.09 -10.46 -20.08
C SER A 197 -6.97 -11.60 -19.56
N VAL A 198 -7.74 -11.37 -18.50
CA VAL A 198 -8.47 -12.46 -17.83
C VAL A 198 -9.99 -12.28 -17.90
N THR A 199 -10.48 -11.06 -17.77
CA THR A 199 -11.90 -10.77 -17.88
C THR A 199 -12.14 -9.71 -18.94
N TYR A 200 -13.38 -9.58 -19.41
CA TYR A 200 -13.75 -8.58 -20.42
C TYR A 200 -13.58 -7.14 -19.95
N THR A 201 -13.36 -6.90 -18.64
CA THR A 201 -13.15 -5.56 -18.07
C THR A 201 -11.78 -5.34 -17.43
N LEU A 202 -10.97 -6.39 -17.29
CA LEU A 202 -9.59 -6.30 -16.82
C LEU A 202 -8.66 -6.56 -18.00
N ASP A 203 -8.29 -5.48 -18.68
CA ASP A 203 -7.23 -5.54 -19.67
C ASP A 203 -5.90 -5.93 -19.01
N SER A 204 -4.87 -6.20 -19.81
CA SER A 204 -3.56 -6.59 -19.30
C SER A 204 -2.91 -5.53 -18.39
N ASN A 205 -3.22 -4.24 -18.58
CA ASN A 205 -2.67 -3.16 -17.76
C ASN A 205 -3.37 -3.09 -16.39
N ASP A 206 -4.71 -3.15 -16.37
CA ASP A 206 -5.54 -3.16 -15.17
C ASP A 206 -5.20 -4.38 -14.30
N LEU A 207 -5.13 -5.57 -14.92
CA LEU A 207 -4.75 -6.79 -14.24
C LEU A 207 -3.38 -6.67 -13.59
N ALA A 208 -2.38 -6.15 -14.33
CA ALA A 208 -1.04 -5.98 -13.80
C ALA A 208 -0.99 -4.97 -12.65
N ALA A 209 -1.75 -3.86 -12.72
CA ALA A 209 -1.82 -2.88 -11.64
C ALA A 209 -2.45 -3.47 -10.37
N VAL A 210 -3.51 -4.27 -10.50
CA VAL A 210 -4.16 -4.98 -9.38
C VAL A 210 -3.18 -5.96 -8.74
N LEU A 211 -2.51 -6.79 -9.53
CA LEU A 211 -1.58 -7.78 -8.99
C LEU A 211 -0.33 -7.12 -8.39
N ALA A 212 0.16 -6.02 -8.98
CA ALA A 212 1.31 -5.28 -8.48
C ALA A 212 1.09 -4.71 -7.07
N MET A 213 -0.15 -4.31 -6.72
CA MET A 213 -0.45 -3.92 -5.34
C MET A 213 -0.56 -5.12 -4.38
N VAL A 214 -0.95 -6.30 -4.87
CA VAL A 214 -1.11 -7.50 -4.03
C VAL A 214 0.23 -8.09 -3.62
N VAL A 215 1.25 -8.08 -4.48
CA VAL A 215 2.53 -8.73 -4.19
C VAL A 215 3.21 -8.15 -2.93
N PRO A 216 3.36 -6.81 -2.74
CA PRO A 216 3.92 -6.27 -1.49
C PRO A 216 3.07 -6.59 -0.26
N LEU A 217 1.74 -6.70 -0.40
CA LEU A 217 0.87 -7.17 0.68
C LEU A 217 1.21 -8.62 1.05
N ALA A 218 1.38 -9.50 0.08
CA ALA A 218 1.74 -10.89 0.30
C ALA A 218 3.13 -11.01 0.95
N CYS A 219 4.13 -10.26 0.48
CA CYS A 219 5.46 -10.20 1.11
C CYS A 219 5.37 -9.84 2.60
N GLY A 220 4.50 -8.90 2.99
CA GLY A 220 4.25 -8.59 4.40
C GLY A 220 3.72 -9.79 5.23
N LEU A 221 2.88 -10.66 4.63
CA LEU A 221 2.34 -11.84 5.30
C LEU A 221 3.39 -12.94 5.44
N VAL A 222 4.37 -13.02 4.53
CA VAL A 222 5.50 -13.96 4.65
C VAL A 222 6.27 -13.74 5.95
N PHE A 223 6.43 -12.49 6.39
CA PHE A 223 7.17 -12.18 7.62
C PHE A 223 6.29 -12.17 8.88
N SER A 224 5.03 -11.77 8.75
CA SER A 224 4.15 -11.50 9.92
C SER A 224 2.98 -12.49 10.09
N GLY A 225 2.76 -13.39 9.13
CA GLY A 225 1.66 -14.35 9.10
C GLY A 225 1.88 -15.61 9.95
N SER A 226 0.80 -16.36 10.19
CA SER A 226 0.89 -17.77 10.65
C SER A 226 1.50 -18.66 9.56
N VAL A 227 1.91 -19.89 9.89
CA VAL A 227 2.52 -20.82 8.92
C VAL A 227 1.68 -20.96 7.63
N TYR A 228 0.36 -21.16 7.77
CA TYR A 228 -0.55 -21.22 6.61
C TYR A 228 -0.62 -19.92 5.81
N GLN A 229 -0.63 -18.76 6.50
CA GLN A 229 -0.59 -17.46 5.82
C GLN A 229 0.72 -17.22 5.09
N ARG A 230 1.85 -17.68 5.66
CA ARG A 230 3.17 -17.57 5.04
C ARG A 230 3.25 -18.41 3.77
N VAL A 231 2.85 -19.68 3.85
CA VAL A 231 2.84 -20.59 2.69
C VAL A 231 1.92 -20.04 1.59
N GLY A 232 0.67 -19.67 1.94
CA GLY A 232 -0.27 -19.08 0.99
C GLY A 232 0.24 -17.77 0.39
N ALA A 233 0.93 -16.94 1.18
CA ALA A 233 1.52 -15.69 0.68
C ALA A 233 2.71 -15.94 -0.26
N VAL A 234 3.57 -16.91 0.00
CA VAL A 234 4.66 -17.29 -0.92
C VAL A 234 4.09 -17.75 -2.26
N ILE A 235 3.05 -18.60 -2.23
CA ILE A 235 2.34 -19.05 -3.43
C ILE A 235 1.73 -17.84 -4.18
N ALA A 236 1.05 -16.95 -3.46
CA ALA A 236 0.46 -15.76 -4.05
C ALA A 236 1.51 -14.82 -4.67
N VAL A 237 2.67 -14.63 -4.03
CA VAL A 237 3.79 -13.84 -4.59
C VAL A 237 4.24 -14.45 -5.92
N ALA A 238 4.47 -15.76 -5.98
CA ALA A 238 4.91 -16.43 -7.19
C ALA A 238 3.86 -16.32 -8.32
N ILE A 239 2.60 -16.67 -8.03
CA ILE A 239 1.49 -16.63 -8.98
C ILE A 239 1.24 -15.22 -9.50
N CYS A 240 1.12 -14.23 -8.62
CA CYS A 240 0.85 -12.85 -9.01
C CYS A 240 2.01 -12.26 -9.82
N SER A 241 3.26 -12.53 -9.43
CA SER A 241 4.43 -12.04 -10.16
C SER A 241 4.51 -12.66 -11.56
N TRP A 242 4.27 -13.97 -11.68
CA TRP A 242 4.24 -14.63 -12.99
C TRP A 242 3.09 -14.14 -13.87
N ALA A 243 1.90 -13.96 -13.31
CA ALA A 243 0.78 -13.36 -14.02
C ALA A 243 1.10 -11.94 -14.52
N ILE A 244 1.81 -11.12 -13.74
CA ILE A 244 2.30 -9.80 -14.18
C ILE A 244 3.24 -9.93 -15.38
N VAL A 245 4.18 -10.89 -15.38
CA VAL A 245 5.04 -11.14 -16.56
C VAL A 245 4.17 -11.48 -17.78
N ARG A 246 3.17 -12.35 -17.62
CA ARG A 246 2.23 -12.74 -18.68
C ARG A 246 1.38 -11.59 -19.22
N THR A 247 1.12 -10.55 -18.42
CA THR A 247 0.41 -9.35 -18.91
C THR A 247 1.24 -8.49 -19.87
N GLY A 248 2.58 -8.58 -19.81
CA GLY A 248 3.48 -7.69 -20.54
C GLY A 248 3.30 -6.19 -20.22
N SER A 249 2.65 -5.82 -19.12
CA SER A 249 2.40 -4.43 -18.75
C SER A 249 3.64 -3.76 -18.17
N ARG A 250 4.27 -2.86 -18.94
CA ARG A 250 5.41 -2.03 -18.49
C ARG A 250 5.08 -1.27 -17.20
N GLY A 251 3.91 -0.63 -17.16
CA GLY A 251 3.46 0.12 -15.98
C GLY A 251 3.24 -0.75 -14.75
N GLY A 252 2.71 -1.97 -14.94
CA GLY A 252 2.55 -2.94 -13.85
C GLY A 252 3.89 -3.43 -13.30
N VAL A 253 4.86 -3.72 -14.17
CA VAL A 253 6.22 -4.13 -13.77
C VAL A 253 6.96 -3.02 -13.04
N VAL A 254 6.92 -1.79 -13.56
CA VAL A 254 7.53 -0.62 -12.89
C VAL A 254 6.85 -0.36 -11.55
N GLY A 255 5.52 -0.41 -11.50
CA GLY A 255 4.75 -0.29 -10.25
C GLY A 255 5.16 -1.33 -9.22
N LEU A 256 5.20 -2.61 -9.61
CA LEU A 256 5.65 -3.69 -8.75
C LEU A 256 7.08 -3.47 -8.26
N GLY A 257 8.00 -3.13 -9.16
CA GLY A 257 9.42 -2.90 -8.85
C GLY A 257 9.62 -1.78 -7.82
N VAL A 258 8.98 -0.63 -8.02
CA VAL A 258 9.05 0.49 -7.07
C VAL A 258 8.37 0.13 -5.74
N GLY A 259 7.21 -0.54 -5.77
CA GLY A 259 6.53 -0.97 -4.56
C GLY A 259 7.34 -1.97 -3.72
N LEU A 260 7.99 -2.94 -4.36
CA LEU A 260 8.90 -3.89 -3.71
C LEU A 260 10.16 -3.20 -3.21
N LEU A 261 10.75 -2.28 -3.98
CA LEU A 261 11.89 -1.50 -3.53
C LEU A 261 11.55 -0.70 -2.27
N VAL A 262 10.42 0.00 -2.26
CA VAL A 262 9.94 0.73 -1.07
C VAL A 262 9.71 -0.22 0.10
N PHE A 263 9.09 -1.38 -0.13
CA PHE A 263 8.92 -2.41 0.91
C PHE A 263 10.28 -2.83 1.51
N VAL A 264 11.28 -3.09 0.68
CA VAL A 264 12.63 -3.50 1.09
C VAL A 264 13.36 -2.38 1.85
N LEU A 265 13.33 -1.14 1.33
CA LEU A 265 14.07 -0.01 1.91
C LEU A 265 13.57 0.40 3.30
N ILE A 266 12.30 0.11 3.62
CA ILE A 266 11.72 0.34 4.95
C ILE A 266 12.21 -0.67 5.98
N GLN A 267 12.58 -1.87 5.55
CA GLN A 267 13.12 -2.91 6.44
C GLN A 267 14.44 -2.43 7.07
N ARG A 268 14.78 -2.98 8.24
CA ARG A 268 15.99 -2.62 8.98
C ARG A 268 16.92 -3.82 9.16
N GLY A 269 18.22 -3.55 9.29
CA GLY A 269 19.25 -4.55 9.61
C GLY A 269 19.33 -5.70 8.59
N SER A 270 19.55 -6.91 9.09
CA SER A 270 19.66 -8.14 8.27
C SER A 270 18.44 -8.39 7.40
N MET A 271 17.23 -8.03 7.85
CA MET A 271 16.00 -8.20 7.05
C MET A 271 16.02 -7.40 5.75
N ARG A 272 16.61 -6.20 5.76
CA ARG A 272 16.79 -5.41 4.54
C ARG A 272 17.74 -6.10 3.58
N MET A 273 18.87 -6.61 4.08
CA MET A 273 19.87 -7.30 3.26
C MET A 273 19.32 -8.60 2.67
N ILE A 274 18.62 -9.41 3.45
CA ILE A 274 17.94 -10.62 2.99
C ILE A 274 16.89 -10.27 1.92
N SER A 275 16.07 -9.26 2.18
CA SER A 275 15.03 -8.87 1.22
C SER A 275 15.61 -8.31 -0.08
N LEU A 276 16.74 -7.58 -0.02
CA LEU A 276 17.49 -7.16 -1.20
C LEU A 276 18.04 -8.36 -1.97
N ALA A 277 18.69 -9.30 -1.29
CA ALA A 277 19.24 -10.50 -1.94
C ALA A 277 18.14 -11.33 -2.62
N VAL A 278 17.00 -11.54 -1.93
CA VAL A 278 15.84 -12.24 -2.49
C VAL A 278 15.25 -11.49 -3.69
N LEU A 279 15.10 -10.16 -3.60
CA LEU A 279 14.60 -9.35 -4.70
C LEU A 279 15.54 -9.41 -5.91
N SER A 280 16.85 -9.26 -5.71
CA SER A 280 17.85 -9.36 -6.77
C SER A 280 17.84 -10.74 -7.43
N LEU A 281 17.79 -11.81 -6.64
CA LEU A 281 17.68 -13.17 -7.17
C LEU A 281 16.38 -13.37 -7.96
N ALA A 282 15.26 -12.89 -7.44
CA ALA A 282 13.97 -12.97 -8.12
C ALA A 282 13.96 -12.20 -9.44
N MET A 283 14.63 -11.05 -9.52
CA MET A 283 14.79 -10.29 -10.77
C MET A 283 15.63 -11.05 -11.80
N VAL A 284 16.76 -11.64 -11.39
CA VAL A 284 17.62 -12.43 -12.27
C VAL A 284 16.87 -13.67 -12.78
N VAL A 285 16.29 -14.47 -11.88
CA VAL A 285 15.51 -15.66 -12.25
C VAL A 285 14.32 -15.25 -13.13
N GLY A 286 13.56 -14.25 -12.73
CA GLY A 286 12.42 -13.75 -13.50
C GLY A 286 12.81 -13.33 -14.91
N TRP A 287 13.95 -12.64 -15.08
CA TRP A 287 14.47 -12.28 -16.40
C TRP A 287 14.84 -13.50 -17.24
N GLN A 288 15.53 -14.49 -16.66
CA GLN A 288 15.97 -15.70 -17.37
C GLN A 288 14.82 -16.62 -17.81
N PHE A 289 13.69 -16.59 -17.11
CA PHE A 289 12.51 -17.40 -17.46
C PHE A 289 11.39 -16.62 -18.16
N ALA A 290 11.50 -15.28 -18.27
CA ALA A 290 10.51 -14.48 -18.96
C ALA A 290 10.48 -14.79 -20.47
N PRO A 291 9.30 -14.80 -21.13
CA PRO A 291 9.19 -14.96 -22.57
C PRO A 291 9.97 -13.91 -23.37
N HIS A 292 10.43 -14.26 -24.58
CA HIS A 292 11.20 -13.35 -25.44
C HIS A 292 10.47 -12.02 -25.69
N SER A 293 9.19 -12.09 -26.08
CA SER A 293 8.32 -10.93 -26.31
C SER A 293 8.19 -10.01 -25.10
N PHE A 294 8.22 -10.57 -23.89
CA PHE A 294 8.25 -9.78 -22.65
C PHE A 294 9.57 -9.02 -22.51
N ARG A 295 10.71 -9.70 -22.73
CA ARG A 295 12.04 -9.08 -22.60
C ARG A 295 12.24 -7.95 -23.61
N GLU A 296 11.87 -8.14 -24.86
CA GLU A 296 11.92 -7.09 -25.89
C GLU A 296 11.11 -5.87 -25.48
N ARG A 297 9.90 -6.10 -24.95
CA ARG A 297 9.02 -5.04 -24.49
C ARG A 297 9.54 -4.32 -23.25
N MET A 298 10.25 -5.00 -22.35
CA MET A 298 10.90 -4.36 -21.22
C MET A 298 12.16 -3.62 -21.66
N ALA A 299 12.92 -4.15 -22.62
CA ALA A 299 14.10 -3.51 -23.18
C ALA A 299 13.76 -2.19 -23.89
N SER A 300 12.57 -2.09 -24.51
CA SER A 300 12.11 -0.82 -25.11
C SER A 300 11.85 0.30 -24.10
N LEU A 301 11.82 0.02 -22.79
CA LEU A 301 11.85 1.09 -21.77
C LEU A 301 13.17 1.88 -21.77
N ALA A 302 14.26 1.27 -22.23
CA ALA A 302 15.57 1.93 -22.32
C ALA A 302 15.76 2.71 -23.64
N SER A 303 14.97 2.43 -24.68
CA SER A 303 15.03 3.09 -26.00
C SER A 303 13.78 3.94 -26.28
N LEU A 304 13.60 5.00 -25.49
CA LEU A 304 12.43 5.90 -25.53
C LEU A 304 12.20 6.60 -26.88
N GLU A 305 13.25 6.79 -27.68
CA GLU A 305 13.19 7.52 -28.96
C GLU A 305 12.51 6.73 -30.08
N ALA A 306 12.52 5.40 -30.01
CA ALA A 306 11.88 4.51 -31.00
C ALA A 306 10.54 3.92 -30.51
N ASP A 307 10.08 4.26 -29.29
CA ASP A 307 8.85 3.72 -28.73
C ASP A 307 7.63 4.35 -29.41
N TYR A 308 6.70 3.52 -29.89
CA TYR A 308 5.39 3.97 -30.38
C TYR A 308 4.68 4.92 -29.39
N ASN A 309 4.88 4.78 -28.08
CA ASN A 309 4.27 5.68 -27.09
C ASN A 309 4.72 7.15 -27.23
N THR A 310 5.88 7.41 -27.81
CA THR A 310 6.50 8.73 -27.95
C THR A 310 6.45 9.25 -29.39
N THR A 311 6.44 8.35 -30.38
CA THR A 311 6.50 8.69 -31.81
C THR A 311 5.15 8.70 -32.51
N SER A 312 4.18 7.92 -32.02
CA SER A 312 2.85 7.85 -32.63
C SER A 312 1.94 8.97 -32.17
N TYR A 313 1.07 9.43 -33.08
CA TYR A 313 -0.02 10.35 -32.76
C TYR A 313 -1.07 9.76 -31.81
N PHE A 314 -1.20 8.43 -31.83
CA PHE A 314 -1.98 7.64 -30.87
C PHE A 314 -1.08 7.06 -29.77
N GLY A 315 0.14 7.58 -29.65
CA GLY A 315 1.06 7.32 -28.57
C GLY A 315 0.65 8.06 -27.31
N ARG A 316 1.08 7.55 -26.15
CA ARG A 316 0.73 8.12 -24.84
C ARG A 316 1.13 9.58 -24.70
N LYS A 317 2.27 10.01 -25.26
CA LYS A 317 2.74 11.40 -25.19
C LYS A 317 1.71 12.38 -25.77
N GLU A 318 1.22 12.08 -26.97
CA GLU A 318 0.24 12.92 -27.67
C GLU A 318 -1.15 12.85 -27.03
N ILE A 319 -1.58 11.66 -26.58
CA ILE A 319 -2.83 11.49 -25.81
C ILE A 319 -2.78 12.32 -24.52
N TRP A 320 -1.64 12.31 -23.82
CA TRP A 320 -1.45 13.06 -22.58
C TRP A 320 -1.46 14.57 -22.82
N SER A 321 -0.80 15.03 -23.89
CA SER A 321 -0.82 16.43 -24.31
C SER A 321 -2.25 16.91 -24.55
N ARG A 322 -3.03 16.16 -25.34
CA ARG A 322 -4.45 16.48 -25.60
C ARG A 322 -5.30 16.40 -24.34
N GLY A 323 -5.10 15.39 -23.50
CA GLY A 323 -5.78 15.25 -22.20
C GLY A 323 -5.57 16.46 -21.29
N ILE A 324 -4.33 16.92 -21.18
CA ILE A 324 -4.02 18.16 -20.46
C ILE A 324 -4.77 19.35 -21.10
N GLY A 325 -4.79 19.42 -22.43
CA GLY A 325 -5.60 20.40 -23.17
C GLY A 325 -7.08 20.38 -22.78
N TYR A 326 -7.72 19.21 -22.73
CA TYR A 326 -9.14 19.07 -22.35
C TYR A 326 -9.40 19.63 -20.93
N GLY A 327 -8.52 19.31 -19.98
CA GLY A 327 -8.60 19.82 -18.62
C GLY A 327 -8.35 21.32 -18.54
N LEU A 328 -7.42 21.87 -19.32
CA LEU A 328 -7.13 23.32 -19.35
C LEU A 328 -8.26 24.13 -20.00
N SER A 329 -8.94 23.58 -21.02
CA SER A 329 -10.11 24.21 -21.64
C SER A 329 -11.33 24.20 -20.71
N ASN A 330 -11.42 23.23 -19.80
CA ASN A 330 -12.51 23.10 -18.82
C ASN A 330 -11.96 22.94 -17.39
N PRO A 331 -11.30 23.97 -16.81
CA PRO A 331 -10.43 23.81 -15.64
C PRO A 331 -11.19 23.47 -14.34
N VAL A 332 -12.49 23.77 -14.28
CA VAL A 332 -13.31 23.51 -13.09
C VAL A 332 -14.05 22.18 -13.21
N MET A 333 -14.91 22.03 -14.22
CA MET A 333 -15.76 20.83 -14.35
C MET A 333 -15.15 19.70 -15.18
N GLY A 334 -14.06 19.97 -15.92
CA GLY A 334 -13.56 19.06 -16.95
C GLY A 334 -14.58 18.85 -18.06
N VAL A 335 -14.34 17.85 -18.91
CA VAL A 335 -15.28 17.42 -19.96
C VAL A 335 -16.40 16.51 -19.42
N GLY A 336 -16.43 16.26 -18.12
CA GLY A 336 -17.37 15.36 -17.44
C GLY A 336 -16.77 13.98 -17.16
N ILE A 337 -17.19 13.37 -16.05
CA ILE A 337 -16.74 12.02 -15.64
C ILE A 337 -17.01 11.00 -16.76
N GLY A 338 -16.04 10.13 -17.05
CA GLY A 338 -16.15 9.12 -18.10
C GLY A 338 -16.17 9.64 -19.55
N ASN A 339 -15.86 10.92 -19.78
CA ASN A 339 -15.87 11.52 -21.12
C ASN A 339 -14.49 11.70 -21.76
N PHE A 340 -13.40 11.17 -21.17
CA PHE A 340 -12.07 11.32 -21.78
C PHE A 340 -12.03 10.79 -23.23
N GLU A 341 -12.50 9.55 -23.44
CA GLU A 341 -12.51 8.92 -24.76
C GLU A 341 -13.41 9.66 -25.75
N ALA A 342 -14.53 10.21 -25.26
CA ALA A 342 -15.43 11.03 -26.07
C ALA A 342 -14.77 12.34 -26.52
N ALA A 343 -14.06 13.03 -25.62
CA ALA A 343 -13.29 14.20 -25.97
C ALA A 343 -12.15 13.88 -26.95
N GLU A 344 -11.53 12.70 -26.83
CA GLU A 344 -10.53 12.22 -27.79
C GLU A 344 -11.12 11.97 -29.17
N GLY A 345 -12.27 11.29 -29.24
CA GLY A 345 -12.99 11.04 -30.49
C GLY A 345 -13.38 12.34 -31.20
N SER A 346 -14.09 13.22 -30.50
CA SER A 346 -14.63 14.46 -31.09
C SER A 346 -13.55 15.43 -31.54
N THR A 347 -12.53 15.64 -30.71
CA THR A 347 -11.42 16.56 -31.03
C THR A 347 -10.66 16.10 -32.27
N LEU A 348 -10.47 14.79 -32.43
CA LEU A 348 -9.79 14.27 -33.61
C LEU A 348 -10.61 14.42 -34.89
N GLU A 349 -11.92 14.20 -34.79
CA GLU A 349 -12.84 14.40 -35.91
C GLU A 349 -12.83 15.86 -36.38
N GLU A 350 -12.85 16.82 -35.45
CA GLU A 350 -12.71 18.25 -35.75
C GLU A 350 -11.37 18.59 -36.43
N MET A 351 -10.29 17.87 -36.10
CA MET A 351 -8.98 18.00 -36.76
C MET A 351 -8.90 17.28 -38.13
N GLY A 352 -10.03 16.79 -38.66
CA GLY A 352 -10.06 16.03 -39.92
C GLY A 352 -9.38 14.66 -39.82
N ARG A 353 -9.24 14.11 -38.61
CA ARG A 353 -8.61 12.83 -38.34
C ARG A 353 -9.63 11.81 -37.85
N ARG A 354 -9.40 10.54 -38.19
CA ARG A 354 -10.23 9.46 -37.66
C ARG A 354 -9.96 9.30 -36.16
N GLY A 355 -10.94 9.66 -35.33
CA GLY A 355 -10.89 9.48 -33.88
C GLY A 355 -10.72 8.01 -33.49
N LYS A 356 -9.78 7.71 -32.58
CA LYS A 356 -9.58 6.35 -32.04
C LYS A 356 -10.28 6.14 -30.70
N TRP A 357 -10.81 7.22 -30.09
CA TRP A 357 -11.49 7.18 -28.79
C TRP A 357 -10.56 6.60 -27.73
N SER A 358 -9.32 7.08 -27.74
CA SER A 358 -8.23 6.49 -26.96
C SER A 358 -8.40 6.76 -25.47
N ALA A 359 -8.18 5.75 -24.64
CA ALA A 359 -8.12 5.90 -23.19
C ALA A 359 -6.91 6.77 -22.77
N ALA A 360 -7.02 7.46 -21.62
CA ALA A 360 -5.97 8.36 -21.14
C ALA A 360 -4.62 7.67 -20.87
N HIS A 361 -4.65 6.39 -20.49
CA HIS A 361 -3.49 5.61 -20.05
C HIS A 361 -2.69 6.27 -18.91
N ASN A 362 -3.30 7.19 -18.18
CA ASN A 362 -2.78 7.89 -17.01
C ASN A 362 -3.96 8.40 -16.19
N SER A 363 -4.07 7.91 -14.96
CA SER A 363 -5.21 8.19 -14.08
C SER A 363 -5.26 9.65 -13.64
N PHE A 364 -4.12 10.33 -13.49
CA PHE A 364 -4.08 11.74 -13.10
C PHE A 364 -4.58 12.64 -14.22
N ILE A 365 -4.12 12.38 -15.45
CA ILE A 365 -4.58 13.11 -16.64
C ILE A 365 -6.06 12.80 -16.89
N GLN A 366 -6.49 11.55 -16.72
CA GLN A 366 -7.90 11.19 -16.81
C GLN A 366 -8.76 12.05 -15.87
N VAL A 367 -8.43 12.09 -14.57
CA VAL A 367 -9.20 12.87 -13.59
C VAL A 367 -9.17 14.36 -13.93
N PHE A 368 -7.99 14.88 -14.29
CA PHE A 368 -7.86 16.29 -14.64
C PHE A 368 -8.70 16.68 -15.86
N SER A 369 -8.70 15.85 -16.90
CA SER A 369 -9.48 16.08 -18.11
C SER A 369 -10.98 15.99 -17.82
N GLU A 370 -11.41 14.98 -17.05
CA GLU A 370 -12.82 14.67 -16.83
C GLU A 370 -13.48 15.48 -15.69
N MET A 371 -12.70 15.96 -14.73
CA MET A 371 -13.21 16.62 -13.50
C MET A 371 -12.42 17.88 -13.12
N GLY A 372 -11.56 18.40 -14.00
CA GLY A 372 -10.79 19.62 -13.79
C GLY A 372 -9.80 19.55 -12.61
N PHE A 373 -9.31 20.72 -12.21
CA PHE A 373 -8.45 20.88 -11.03
C PHE A 373 -9.12 20.41 -9.73
N PRO A 374 -10.41 20.71 -9.45
CA PRO A 374 -11.06 20.25 -8.23
C PRO A 374 -11.05 18.73 -8.10
N GLY A 375 -11.39 18.00 -9.17
CA GLY A 375 -11.33 16.54 -9.20
C GLY A 375 -9.90 16.02 -8.95
N LEU A 376 -8.92 16.60 -9.63
CA LEU A 376 -7.51 16.21 -9.49
C LEU A 376 -6.99 16.42 -8.07
N ILE A 377 -7.37 17.53 -7.43
CA ILE A 377 -7.00 17.83 -6.04
C ILE A 377 -7.60 16.79 -5.10
N ILE A 378 -8.90 16.48 -5.23
CA ILE A 378 -9.57 15.49 -4.38
C ILE A 378 -8.94 14.11 -4.55
N PHE A 379 -8.71 13.68 -5.79
CA PHE A 379 -8.06 12.41 -6.10
C PHE A 379 -6.64 12.32 -5.50
N SER A 380 -5.85 13.38 -5.67
CA SER A 380 -4.49 13.46 -5.10
C SER A 380 -4.49 13.44 -3.58
N LEU A 381 -5.47 14.10 -2.93
CA LEU A 381 -5.62 14.06 -1.47
C LEU A 381 -5.97 12.66 -0.96
N ILE A 382 -6.79 11.90 -1.70
CA ILE A 382 -7.11 10.50 -1.37
C ILE A 382 -5.83 9.65 -1.43
N LEU A 383 -5.09 9.71 -2.53
CA LEU A 383 -3.83 8.97 -2.68
C LEU A 383 -2.79 9.38 -1.63
N GLY A 384 -2.63 10.69 -1.40
CA GLY A 384 -1.74 11.23 -0.37
C GLY A 384 -2.12 10.75 1.03
N ARG A 385 -3.42 10.65 1.34
CA ARG A 385 -3.87 10.06 2.60
C ARG A 385 -3.56 8.57 2.69
N CYS A 386 -3.78 7.80 1.63
CA CYS A 386 -3.42 6.38 1.58
C CYS A 386 -1.90 6.19 1.84
N LEU A 387 -1.05 6.97 1.19
CA LEU A 387 0.40 6.94 1.41
C LEU A 387 0.77 7.31 2.85
N LEU A 388 0.16 8.38 3.40
CA LEU A 388 0.40 8.80 4.78
C LEU A 388 -0.01 7.73 5.79
N VAL A 389 -1.15 7.08 5.60
CA VAL A 389 -1.62 6.00 6.46
C VAL A 389 -0.65 4.82 6.35
N ALA A 390 -0.32 4.38 5.14
CA ALA A 390 0.61 3.28 4.94
C ALA A 390 2.00 3.56 5.54
N TRP A 391 2.47 4.81 5.46
CA TRP A 391 3.70 5.27 6.12
C TRP A 391 3.64 5.14 7.65
N ARG A 392 2.48 5.39 8.27
CA ARG A 392 2.31 5.20 9.72
C ARG A 392 2.41 3.74 10.13
N TRP A 393 1.99 2.82 9.26
CA TRP A 393 2.04 1.37 9.47
C TRP A 393 3.42 0.74 9.20
N ARG A 394 4.42 1.52 8.78
CA ARG A 394 5.70 0.98 8.30
C ARG A 394 6.65 0.47 9.40
N SER A 395 6.51 0.94 10.63
CA SER A 395 7.43 0.65 11.75
C SER A 395 6.66 0.65 13.07
N PRO A 396 7.00 -0.25 14.03
CA PRO A 396 6.59 -0.05 15.41
C PRO A 396 7.18 1.27 15.89
N ARG A 397 6.36 2.11 16.50
CA ARG A 397 6.81 3.38 17.07
C ARG A 397 6.88 3.14 18.54
N VAL A 398 8.08 2.74 18.99
CA VAL A 398 8.40 2.30 20.35
C VAL A 398 8.11 0.80 20.52
N PHE A 399 8.76 0.18 21.50
CA PHE A 399 8.72 -1.26 21.75
C PHE A 399 7.70 -1.50 22.87
N TYR A 400 6.42 -1.19 22.66
CA TYR A 400 5.38 -1.61 23.60
C TYR A 400 4.77 -2.96 23.19
N PRO A 401 4.66 -3.95 24.10
CA PRO A 401 4.12 -5.30 23.81
C PRO A 401 2.65 -5.34 23.33
N SER A 402 1.97 -4.20 23.28
CA SER A 402 0.57 -4.06 22.85
C SER A 402 0.41 -3.16 21.62
N GLU A 403 1.49 -2.90 20.86
CA GLU A 403 1.48 -1.98 19.73
C GLU A 403 0.81 -2.53 18.46
N PRO A 404 0.34 -1.63 17.57
CA PRO A 404 -0.11 -1.96 16.23
C PRO A 404 0.89 -2.86 15.53
N SER A 405 0.42 -3.93 14.91
CA SER A 405 1.26 -4.77 14.07
C SER A 405 1.75 -3.96 12.87
N SER A 406 3.00 -3.48 12.92
CA SER A 406 3.68 -2.88 11.77
C SER A 406 3.51 -3.77 10.54
N TYR A 407 3.11 -3.17 9.42
CA TYR A 407 2.88 -3.86 8.16
C TYR A 407 3.45 -3.07 6.98
N PRO A 408 4.77 -3.16 6.72
CA PRO A 408 5.43 -2.41 5.64
C PRO A 408 4.88 -2.72 4.24
N GLY A 409 4.24 -3.89 4.06
CA GLY A 409 3.58 -4.27 2.82
C GLY A 409 2.48 -3.31 2.37
N LEU A 410 1.83 -2.60 3.30
CA LEU A 410 0.82 -1.58 2.94
C LEU A 410 1.45 -0.43 2.16
N LEU A 411 2.65 0.02 2.54
CA LEU A 411 3.30 1.11 1.84
C LEU A 411 3.77 0.67 0.46
N GLY A 412 4.34 -0.54 0.35
CA GLY A 412 4.69 -1.12 -0.94
C GLY A 412 3.48 -1.23 -1.88
N ALA A 413 2.33 -1.66 -1.36
CA ALA A 413 1.10 -1.83 -2.13
C ALA A 413 0.51 -0.52 -2.66
N VAL A 414 0.37 0.49 -1.80
CA VAL A 414 -0.12 1.81 -2.21
C VAL A 414 0.85 2.47 -3.19
N THR A 415 2.16 2.31 -2.97
CA THR A 415 3.18 2.81 -3.89
C THR A 415 3.07 2.15 -5.25
N ALA A 416 2.99 0.81 -5.28
CA ALA A 416 2.87 0.05 -6.52
C ALA A 416 1.65 0.48 -7.34
N PHE A 417 0.49 0.61 -6.68
CA PHE A 417 -0.72 1.08 -7.34
C PHE A 417 -0.58 2.52 -7.85
N THR A 418 -0.02 3.42 -7.03
CA THR A 418 0.15 4.85 -7.39
C THR A 418 1.09 5.01 -8.59
N VAL A 419 2.19 4.25 -8.63
CA VAL A 419 3.11 4.25 -9.77
C VAL A 419 2.44 3.66 -11.01
N ALA A 420 1.74 2.53 -10.87
CA ALA A 420 0.99 1.95 -11.98
C ALA A 420 -0.10 2.90 -12.52
N ALA A 421 -0.69 3.75 -11.68
CA ALA A 421 -1.71 4.74 -12.06
C ALA A 421 -1.21 5.78 -13.09
N PHE A 422 0.10 6.00 -13.22
CA PHE A 422 0.67 6.83 -14.29
C PHE A 422 0.62 6.15 -15.67
N PHE A 423 0.33 4.85 -15.73
CA PHE A 423 0.37 4.05 -16.94
C PHE A 423 -0.97 3.40 -17.31
N VAL A 424 -2.02 3.64 -16.51
CA VAL A 424 -3.37 3.06 -16.67
C VAL A 424 -4.47 4.11 -16.42
N SER A 425 -5.61 3.97 -17.07
CA SER A 425 -6.81 4.81 -16.88
C SER A 425 -7.68 4.29 -15.73
N GLY A 426 -7.09 4.20 -14.54
CA GLY A 426 -7.66 3.50 -13.38
C GLY A 426 -8.29 4.40 -12.32
N ALA A 427 -8.52 5.69 -12.61
CA ALA A 427 -8.94 6.69 -11.61
C ALA A 427 -10.22 6.34 -10.85
N PHE A 428 -11.18 5.73 -11.53
CA PHE A 428 -12.44 5.26 -10.96
C PHE A 428 -12.57 3.74 -11.04
N SER A 429 -11.43 3.04 -10.95
CA SER A 429 -11.38 1.58 -11.04
C SER A 429 -11.84 0.92 -9.74
N TRP A 430 -12.35 -0.30 -9.88
CA TRP A 430 -12.65 -1.23 -8.78
C TRP A 430 -11.44 -1.42 -7.85
N ALA A 431 -10.25 -1.53 -8.44
CA ALA A 431 -8.98 -1.67 -7.71
C ALA A 431 -8.69 -0.49 -6.80
N PHE A 432 -8.89 0.74 -7.30
CA PHE A 432 -8.67 1.97 -6.53
C PHE A 432 -9.60 2.05 -5.31
N PHE A 433 -10.90 1.77 -5.48
CA PHE A 433 -11.87 1.80 -4.38
C PHE A 433 -11.64 0.67 -3.38
N ALA A 434 -11.25 -0.52 -3.83
CA ALA A 434 -10.84 -1.61 -2.96
C ALA A 434 -9.63 -1.21 -2.11
N LEU A 435 -8.57 -0.67 -2.73
CA LEU A 435 -7.38 -0.18 -2.03
C LEU A 435 -7.74 0.91 -1.01
N CYS A 436 -8.57 1.88 -1.39
CA CYS A 436 -9.08 2.90 -0.46
C CYS A 436 -9.83 2.26 0.72
N GLY A 437 -10.62 1.21 0.49
CA GLY A 437 -11.31 0.45 1.52
C GLY A 437 -10.35 -0.16 2.53
N LEU A 438 -9.32 -0.89 2.05
CA LEU A 438 -8.26 -1.42 2.89
C LEU A 438 -7.56 -0.33 3.70
N MET A 439 -7.23 0.80 3.06
CA MET A 439 -6.58 1.93 3.71
C MET A 439 -7.48 2.64 4.73
N SER A 440 -8.80 2.62 4.54
CA SER A 440 -9.78 3.12 5.52
C SER A 440 -9.74 2.29 6.80
N VAL A 441 -9.71 0.95 6.71
CA VAL A 441 -9.56 0.08 7.89
C VAL A 441 -8.24 0.36 8.62
N ALA A 442 -7.15 0.53 7.87
CA ALA A 442 -5.83 0.85 8.42
C ALA A 442 -5.79 2.25 9.09
N ASP A 443 -6.41 3.26 8.49
CA ASP A 443 -6.45 4.62 9.01
C ASP A 443 -7.21 4.68 10.34
N LEU A 444 -8.41 4.11 10.34
CA LEU A 444 -9.26 4.06 11.52
C LEU A 444 -8.57 3.32 12.68
N SER A 445 -7.88 2.22 12.38
CA SER A 445 -7.14 1.44 13.37
C SER A 445 -5.95 2.24 13.93
N SER A 446 -5.22 2.97 13.08
CA SER A 446 -4.07 3.80 13.50
C SER A 446 -4.46 4.93 14.47
N ASN A 447 -5.62 5.57 14.27
CA ASN A 447 -6.10 6.65 15.14
C ASN A 447 -6.52 6.15 16.53
N ARG A 448 -7.01 4.90 16.61
CA ARG A 448 -7.42 4.28 17.88
C ARG A 448 -6.22 3.81 18.69
N GLU A 449 -5.21 3.28 18.01
CA GLU A 449 -4.00 2.74 18.64
C GLU A 449 -2.94 3.83 18.91
N GLY A 450 -3.31 5.13 18.81
CA GLY A 450 -2.44 6.25 19.20
C GLY A 450 -1.27 6.51 18.24
N MET A 451 -1.29 5.99 17.01
CA MET A 451 -0.23 6.16 16.00
C MET A 451 -0.15 7.57 15.39
N THR A 452 -0.73 8.58 16.05
CA THR A 452 -0.63 9.97 15.60
C THR A 452 0.85 10.40 15.55
N PRO A 453 1.27 11.18 14.53
CA PRO A 453 2.57 11.84 14.59
C PRO A 453 2.70 12.61 15.89
N PRO A 454 3.88 12.64 16.53
CA PRO A 454 4.08 13.53 17.66
C PRO A 454 3.65 14.91 17.18
N ARG A 455 2.62 15.49 17.83
CA ARG A 455 2.36 16.92 17.68
C ARG A 455 3.72 17.56 17.92
N ARG A 456 4.17 18.43 17.02
CA ARG A 456 5.23 19.38 17.36
C ARG A 456 4.68 20.19 18.52
N THR A 457 4.88 19.71 19.75
CA THR A 457 4.77 20.52 20.96
C THR A 457 6.00 21.42 20.94
N GLY A 458 5.98 22.36 20.01
CA GLY A 458 6.91 23.49 19.96
C GLY A 458 6.53 24.45 21.07
N ARG A 459 6.92 24.10 22.28
CA ARG A 459 7.36 24.98 23.37
C ARG A 459 7.76 24.04 24.49
N ALA A 460 9.04 23.69 24.48
CA ALA A 460 9.69 23.22 25.67
C ALA A 460 9.50 24.31 26.74
N THR A 461 8.66 24.05 27.73
CA THR A 461 8.74 24.75 29.02
C THR A 461 9.96 24.17 29.74
N LEU A 462 11.13 24.62 29.29
CA LEU A 462 12.35 24.55 30.08
C LEU A 462 12.24 25.62 31.17
N ALA A 463 12.32 25.16 32.43
CA ALA A 463 12.28 25.89 33.71
C ALA A 463 10.88 26.02 34.38
N PRO A 464 10.77 25.75 35.71
CA PRO A 464 11.82 25.95 36.71
C PRO A 464 12.23 24.68 37.48
N LEU A 465 13.38 24.10 37.10
CA LEU A 465 14.22 23.30 38.01
C LEU A 465 15.30 24.15 38.71
N LEU A 466 15.31 25.48 38.49
CA LEU A 466 16.20 26.44 39.14
C LEU A 466 15.54 27.17 40.33
N ARG A 467 14.82 26.45 41.20
CA ARG A 467 14.30 27.02 42.46
C ARG A 467 14.54 26.17 43.70
N LYS A 468 15.46 25.20 43.65
CA LYS A 468 15.87 24.38 44.81
C LYS A 468 17.39 24.37 45.05
N GLY A 469 18.03 25.53 44.95
CA GLY A 469 19.47 25.68 45.20
C GLY A 469 19.85 27.04 45.78
N ALA A 470 19.17 27.48 46.84
CA ALA A 470 19.56 28.69 47.57
C ALA A 470 19.08 28.62 49.04
N ARG A 471 19.66 27.70 49.81
CA ARG A 471 19.82 27.83 51.27
C ARG A 471 21.11 27.12 51.67
N ILE A 472 22.25 27.79 51.44
CA ILE A 472 23.50 27.46 52.12
C ILE A 472 23.38 28.04 53.52
N GLY A 473 23.25 27.15 54.50
CA GLY A 473 23.25 27.50 55.92
C GLY A 473 24.61 28.01 56.35
N LYS A 474 24.62 29.17 57.02
CA LYS A 474 25.74 29.61 57.85
C LYS A 474 25.82 28.66 59.06
N HIS A 475 26.84 27.80 59.10
CA HIS A 475 27.29 27.19 60.35
C HIS A 475 28.70 27.69 60.68
N LYS A 476 28.78 28.33 61.84
CA LYS A 476 29.99 28.77 62.53
C LYS A 476 30.91 27.57 62.80
N ARG A 477 32.22 27.77 62.60
CA ARG A 477 33.27 26.94 63.20
C ARG A 477 33.31 27.17 64.72
N PRO A 478 33.83 26.19 65.47
CA PRO A 478 34.87 26.55 66.43
C PRO A 478 36.12 25.66 66.29
N TYR A 479 37.25 26.31 66.59
CA TYR A 479 38.65 25.88 66.67
C TYR A 479 39.40 25.67 65.35
#